data_AF-A0A3Q8V0V6-F1
#
_entry.id   AF-A0A3Q8V0V6-F1
#
_cell.length_a   1.000
_cell.length_b   1.000
_cell.length_c   1.000
_cell.angle_alpha   90.00
_cell.angle_beta   90.00
_cell.angle_gamma   90.00
#
_symmetry.space_group_name_H-M   'P 1'
#
loop_
_entity.id
_entity.type
_entity.pdbx_description
1 polymer ?
#
loop_
_entity_poly.entity_id
_entity_poly.type
_entity_poly.pdbx_seq_one_letter_code
_entity_poly.pdbx_strand_id
1 'polypeptide(L)' 'MSRRRAAPDAPTIPGTAVAPPRRAAEDVLTARPVPAVEGQIDLVEHWLDCGLLSDAQRAALGGDDP' A
#
# COMPACT_ATOMS: atom_id res chain seq x y z
N MET A 1 16.76 -13.49 3.45
CA MET A 1 16.03 -12.62 2.49
C MET A 1 14.89 -13.42 1.88
N SER A 2 13.65 -13.24 2.37
CA SER A 2 12.50 -14.04 1.95
C SER A 2 11.70 -13.30 0.88
N ARG A 3 11.73 -13.80 -0.35
CA ARG A 3 10.84 -13.32 -1.42
C ARG A 3 9.41 -13.67 -1.01
N ARG A 4 8.52 -12.69 -0.92
CA ARG A 4 7.09 -12.90 -0.62
C ARG A 4 6.50 -13.78 -1.72
N ARG A 5 6.48 -15.09 -1.48
CA ARG A 5 5.89 -16.10 -2.34
C ARG A 5 4.39 -15.84 -2.35
N ALA A 6 3.77 -15.74 -3.52
CA ALA A 6 2.32 -15.75 -3.62
C ALA A 6 1.79 -16.96 -2.84
N ALA A 7 0.75 -16.75 -2.03
CA ALA A 7 0.14 -17.83 -1.26
C ALA A 7 -0.34 -18.91 -2.23
N PRO A 8 0.14 -20.17 -2.12
CA PRO A 8 -0.12 -21.21 -3.11
C PRO A 8 -1.60 -21.63 -3.21
N ASP A 9 -2.43 -21.28 -2.22
CA ASP A 9 -3.80 -21.78 -2.07
C ASP A 9 -4.89 -20.70 -2.13
N ALA A 10 -4.58 -19.49 -2.62
CA ALA A 10 -5.64 -18.52 -2.88
C ALA A 10 -6.48 -18.99 -4.08
N PRO A 11 -7.82 -19.12 -3.94
CA PRO A 11 -8.67 -19.56 -5.04
C PRO A 11 -8.53 -18.58 -6.21
N THR A 12 -7.95 -19.06 -7.30
CA THR A 12 -7.82 -18.28 -8.53
C THR A 12 -9.21 -18.21 -9.14
N ILE A 13 -9.85 -17.05 -9.07
CA ILE A 13 -11.12 -16.81 -9.76
C ILE A 13 -10.82 -16.84 -11.27
N PRO A 14 -11.38 -17.80 -12.04
CA PRO A 14 -11.12 -17.89 -13.47
C PRO A 14 -11.59 -16.60 -14.17
N GLY A 15 -10.68 -15.94 -14.91
CA GLY A 15 -11.00 -14.76 -15.72
C GLY A 15 -10.77 -13.39 -15.09
N THR A 16 -10.39 -13.29 -13.80
CA THR A 16 -10.17 -11.98 -13.14
C THR A 16 -8.73 -11.70 -12.76
N ALA A 17 -7.87 -12.73 -12.68
CA ALA A 17 -6.46 -12.56 -12.37
C ALA A 17 -5.63 -12.29 -13.63
N VAL A 18 -5.86 -11.13 -14.27
CA VAL A 18 -4.90 -10.60 -15.25
C VAL A 18 -3.73 -10.04 -14.45
N ALA A 19 -2.59 -10.73 -14.49
CA ALA A 19 -1.37 -10.16 -13.95
C ALA A 19 -1.02 -8.92 -14.80
N PRO A 20 -1.00 -7.71 -14.21
CA PRO A 20 -0.59 -6.54 -14.96
C PRO A 20 0.85 -6.73 -15.47
N PRO A 21 1.19 -6.20 -16.64
CA PRO A 21 2.56 -6.26 -17.15
C PRO A 21 3.51 -5.68 -16.09
N ARG A 22 4.53 -6.46 -15.73
CA ARG A 22 5.55 -6.01 -14.78
C ARG A 22 6.29 -4.83 -15.38
N ARG A 23 6.19 -3.66 -14.73
CA ARG A 23 7.03 -2.49 -15.03
C ARG A 23 8.33 -2.59 -14.24
N ALA A 24 9.39 -2.00 -14.77
CA ALA A 24 10.65 -1.93 -14.04
C ALA A 24 10.51 -0.95 -12.86
N ALA A 25 11.35 -1.09 -11.82
CA ALA A 25 11.20 -0.29 -10.61
C ALA A 25 11.44 1.20 -10.90
N GLU A 26 12.39 1.50 -11.78
CA GLU A 26 12.72 2.82 -12.31
C GLU A 26 11.53 3.53 -12.97
N ASP A 27 10.65 2.77 -13.66
CA ASP A 27 9.46 3.32 -14.32
C ASP A 27 8.36 3.68 -13.32
N VAL A 28 8.34 3.02 -12.16
CA VAL A 28 7.36 3.25 -11.10
C VAL A 28 7.80 4.40 -10.19
N LEU A 29 9.09 4.50 -9.89
CA LEU A 29 9.64 5.54 -9.02
C LEU A 29 9.55 6.93 -9.64
N THR A 30 9.46 7.03 -10.96
CA THR A 30 9.29 8.29 -11.70
C THR A 30 7.83 8.60 -12.04
N ALA A 31 6.89 7.72 -11.66
CA ALA A 31 5.47 7.90 -11.94
C ALA A 31 4.85 8.99 -11.06
N ARG A 32 3.78 9.62 -11.57
CA ARG A 32 3.00 10.60 -10.80
C ARG A 32 2.44 9.93 -9.53
N PRO A 33 2.48 10.61 -8.36
CA PRO A 33 1.84 10.11 -7.15
C PRO A 33 0.36 9.81 -7.38
N VAL A 34 -0.12 8.72 -6.78
CA VAL A 34 -1.55 8.39 -6.78
C VAL A 34 -2.25 9.39 -5.87
N PRO A 35 -3.23 10.16 -6.35
CA PRO A 35 -3.97 11.09 -5.50
C PRO A 35 -4.78 10.32 -4.45
N ALA A 36 -4.97 10.93 -3.29
CA ALA A 36 -5.88 10.41 -2.28
C ALA A 36 -7.30 10.28 -2.86
N VAL A 37 -8.01 9.21 -2.49
CA VAL A 37 -9.39 8.99 -2.90
C VAL A 37 -10.31 9.65 -1.87
N GLU A 38 -11.17 10.57 -2.31
CA GLU A 38 -12.13 11.23 -1.43
C GLU A 38 -13.04 10.21 -0.72
N GLY A 39 -13.23 10.40 0.58
CA GLY A 39 -14.06 9.54 1.42
C GLY A 39 -13.42 8.21 1.84
N GLN A 40 -12.19 7.91 1.42
CA GLN A 40 -11.43 6.82 2.02
C GLN A 40 -10.76 7.30 3.31
N ILE A 41 -10.77 6.43 4.32
CA ILE A 41 -10.15 6.71 5.61
C ILE A 41 -8.63 6.75 5.46
N ASP A 42 -8.00 7.72 6.12
CA ASP A 42 -6.56 7.69 6.33
C ASP A 42 -6.24 6.57 7.33
N LEU A 43 -5.58 5.52 6.85
CA LEU A 43 -5.23 4.36 7.66
C LEU A 43 -4.21 4.72 8.76
N VAL A 44 -3.34 5.70 8.52
CA VAL A 44 -2.34 6.11 9.51
C VAL A 44 -3.03 6.77 10.70
N GLU A 45 -3.95 7.70 10.44
CA GLU A 45 -4.76 8.33 11.48
C GLU A 45 -5.64 7.30 12.21
N HIS A 46 -6.31 6.43 11.45
CA HIS A 46 -7.16 5.40 12.05
C HIS A 46 -6.39 4.47 13.00
N TRP A 47 -5.18 4.06 12.64
CA TRP A 47 -4.35 3.22 13.49
C TRP A 47 -3.80 3.97 14.71
N LEU A 48 -3.54 5.27 14.59
CA LEU A 48 -3.21 6.11 15.74
C LEU A 48 -4.39 6.18 16.72
N ASP A 49 -5.60 6.45 16.22
CA ASP A 49 -6.82 6.53 17.04
C ASP A 49 -7.13 5.22 17.76
N CYS A 50 -6.82 4.08 17.14
CA CYS A 50 -6.97 2.77 17.76
C CYS A 50 -5.84 2.43 18.76
N GLY A 51 -4.83 3.29 18.92
CA GLY A 51 -3.66 3.04 19.76
C GLY A 51 -2.71 1.97 19.21
N LEU A 52 -2.82 1.63 17.92
CA LEU A 52 -1.97 0.66 17.24
C LEU A 52 -0.65 1.28 16.75
N LEU A 53 -0.59 2.60 16.64
CA LEU A 53 0.62 3.36 16.35
C LEU A 53 0.96 4.32 17.48
N SER A 54 2.24 4.58 17.64
CA SER A 54 2.76 5.72 18.39
C SER A 54 2.98 6.92 17.47
N ASP A 55 3.06 8.12 18.05
CA ASP A 55 3.36 9.36 17.32
C ASP A 55 4.67 9.28 16.54
N ALA A 56 5.68 8.62 17.11
CA ALA A 56 6.97 8.39 16.44
C ALA A 56 6.82 7.51 15.18
N GLN A 57 5.95 6.50 15.22
CA GLN A 57 5.68 5.63 14.07
C GLN A 57 4.83 6.36 13.02
N ARG A 58 3.87 7.20 13.43
CA ARG A 58 3.13 8.09 12.51
C ARG A 58 4.06 9.05 11.77
N ALA A 59 4.97 9.72 12.48
CA ALA A 59 5.93 10.65 11.88
C ALA A 59 6.83 9.95 10.83
N ALA A 60 7.29 8.73 11.13
CA ALA A 60 8.10 7.94 10.20
C ALA A 60 7.36 7.51 8.93
N LEU A 61 6.02 7.45 8.96
CA LEU A 61 5.18 7.11 7.81
C LEU A 61 4.86 8.33 6.93
N GLY A 62 5.34 9.53 7.29
CA GLY A 62 5.13 10.74 6.50
C GLY A 62 3.76 11.38 6.74
N GLY A 63 3.17 11.24 7.93
CA GLY A 63 1.92 11.90 8.32
C GLY A 63 1.99 13.43 8.47
N ASP A 64 2.99 14.05 7.85
CA ASP A 64 3.20 15.49 7.73
C ASP A 64 3.44 15.83 6.25
N ASP A 65 2.36 15.98 5.50
CA ASP A 65 2.32 16.97 4.43
C ASP A 65 0.91 17.61 4.46
N PRO A 66 0.78 18.91 4.78
CA PRO A 66 -0.51 19.60 4.85
C PRO A 66 -1.22 19.74 3.50
#